data_AF-A0A1J5QVM6-F1
#
_entry.id   AF-A0A1J5QVM6-F1
#
_cell.length_a   1.000
_cell.length_b   1.000
_cell.length_c   1.000
_cell.angle_alpha   90.00
_cell.angle_beta   90.00
_cell.angle_gamma   90.00
#
_symmetry.space_group_name_H-M   'P 1'
#
loop_
_entity.id
_entity.type
_entity.pdbx_description
1 polymer ?
#
loop_
_entity_poly.entity_id
_entity_poly.type
_entity_poly.pdbx_seq_one_letter_code
_entity_poly.pdbx_strand_id
1 'polypeptide(L)'
;MSISPQELFECLVKLNGLNSAKAADLAGVKRPNVYAWLAGKKQVMSQEREERLLQNFGVINGTLSKDIVYRWRVESDTACFKLVLNHLFNPDDLDKAIIYFVDVENSKHYNVLRIPFTEGDLFVLVIFNSQQNTGYPLTKEKIGFGINGQKLNVPDWQWDKWWDSEKLDAKKFCLEADMLLKKQGDVNQLWATDQPMDIKMRLLYEEQIIEKTAENAGLRALIRALLNEMRAAKFKSKLLDKEERDITFKDFYNHELKKLRNMEEDI
;
A
#
# COMPACT_ATOMS: atom_id res chain seq x y z
N MET A 1 18.01 10.77 15.68
CA MET A 1 17.10 11.90 16.00
C MET A 1 16.06 11.38 16.97
N SER A 2 15.77 12.10 18.06
CA SER A 2 14.68 11.73 18.96
C SER A 2 13.37 12.23 18.34
N ILE A 3 12.50 11.33 17.92
CA ILE A 3 11.15 11.68 17.49
C ILE A 3 10.35 12.21 18.69
N SER A 4 9.38 13.09 18.45
CA SER A 4 8.40 13.44 19.47
C SER A 4 7.32 12.36 19.62
N PRO A 5 6.73 12.17 20.82
CA PRO A 5 5.60 11.25 20.99
C PRO A 5 4.40 11.56 20.08
N GLN A 6 4.18 12.85 19.76
CA GLN A 6 3.14 13.29 18.82
C GLN A 6 3.39 12.74 17.41
N GLU A 7 4.61 12.92 16.91
CA GLU A 7 5.01 12.48 15.58
C GLU A 7 5.03 10.94 15.48
N LEU A 8 5.38 10.24 16.57
CA LEU A 8 5.28 8.78 16.64
C LEU A 8 3.84 8.32 16.47
N PHE A 9 2.94 8.93 17.23
CA PHE A 9 1.53 8.64 17.17
C PHE A 9 0.95 8.92 15.78
N GLU A 10 1.27 10.07 15.16
CA GLU A 10 0.80 10.40 13.81
C GLU A 10 1.27 9.38 12.76
N CYS A 11 2.53 8.96 12.84
CA CYS A 11 3.06 7.92 11.96
C CYS A 11 2.34 6.58 12.16
N LEU A 12 2.14 6.16 13.41
CA LEU A 12 1.43 4.91 13.74
C LEU A 12 -0.03 4.94 13.28
N VAL A 13 -0.73 6.06 13.46
CA VAL A 13 -2.12 6.25 12.98
C VAL A 13 -2.18 6.08 11.46
N LYS A 14 -1.25 6.72 10.72
CA LYS A 14 -1.16 6.60 9.25
C LYS A 14 -0.86 5.17 8.82
N LEU A 15 0.12 4.52 9.43
CA LEU A 15 0.49 3.15 9.12
C LEU A 15 -0.66 2.16 9.37
N ASN A 16 -1.51 2.41 10.36
CA ASN A 16 -2.68 1.55 10.60
C ASN A 16 -3.89 1.92 9.72
N GLY A 17 -3.79 2.92 8.84
CA GLY A 17 -4.89 3.41 8.02
C GLY A 17 -6.06 3.95 8.85
N LEU A 18 -5.78 4.43 10.06
CA LEU A 18 -6.77 5.01 10.97
C LEU A 18 -6.72 6.53 10.92
N ASN A 19 -7.74 7.17 11.51
CA ASN A 19 -7.69 8.59 11.83
C ASN A 19 -7.51 8.80 13.33
N SER A 20 -7.01 9.98 13.73
CA SER A 20 -6.72 10.28 15.14
C SER A 20 -7.96 10.21 16.05
N ALA A 21 -9.16 10.48 15.52
CA ALA A 21 -10.40 10.34 16.28
C ALA A 21 -10.69 8.89 16.66
N LYS A 22 -10.56 7.97 15.69
CA LYS A 22 -10.75 6.53 15.91
C LYS A 22 -9.70 5.97 16.85
N ALA A 23 -8.44 6.39 16.71
CA ALA A 23 -7.37 6.01 17.62
C ALA A 23 -7.63 6.48 19.06
N ALA A 24 -8.14 7.71 19.24
CA ALA A 24 -8.52 8.24 20.54
C ALA A 24 -9.65 7.44 21.19
N ASP A 25 -10.68 7.08 20.41
CA ASP A 25 -11.82 6.28 20.90
C ASP A 25 -11.36 4.91 21.38
N LEU A 26 -10.50 4.24 20.61
CA LEU A 26 -9.92 2.94 20.98
C LEU A 26 -9.12 3.03 22.29
N ALA A 27 -8.50 4.19 22.56
CA ALA A 27 -7.66 4.39 23.75
C ALA A 27 -8.46 4.85 24.98
N GLY A 28 -9.75 5.12 24.81
CA GLY A 28 -10.58 5.78 25.83
C GLY A 28 -10.10 7.21 26.15
N VAL A 29 -9.42 7.87 25.21
CA VAL A 29 -8.93 9.26 25.37
C VAL A 29 -9.89 10.22 24.66
N LYS A 30 -10.21 11.35 25.31
CA LYS A 30 -11.08 12.36 24.71
C LYS A 30 -10.44 12.95 23.45
N ARG A 31 -11.12 12.83 22.30
CA ARG A 31 -10.65 13.34 20.99
C ARG A 31 -10.12 14.79 21.04
N PRO A 32 -10.79 15.77 21.71
CA PRO A 32 -10.28 17.14 21.79
C PRO A 32 -8.91 17.24 22.46
N ASN A 33 -8.61 16.36 23.42
CA ASN A 33 -7.31 16.35 24.10
C ASN A 33 -6.22 15.85 23.15
N VAL A 34 -6.51 14.83 22.32
CA VAL A 34 -5.57 14.34 21.31
C VAL A 34 -5.27 15.45 20.29
N TYR A 35 -6.28 16.13 19.75
CA TYR A 35 -6.05 17.23 18.80
C TYR A 35 -5.29 18.41 19.41
N ALA A 36 -5.63 18.80 20.64
CA ALA A 36 -4.90 19.85 21.34
C ALA A 36 -3.44 19.47 21.61
N TRP A 37 -3.18 18.19 21.92
CA TRP A 37 -1.84 17.65 22.15
C TRP A 37 -1.00 17.60 20.88
N LEU A 38 -1.59 17.14 19.76
CA LEU A 38 -0.94 17.19 18.44
C LEU A 38 -0.64 18.63 18.00
N ALA A 39 -1.48 19.60 18.39
CA ALA A 39 -1.22 21.03 18.20
C ALA A 39 -0.17 21.61 19.18
N GLY A 40 0.49 20.78 20.00
CA GLY A 40 1.59 21.18 20.89
C GLY A 40 1.19 21.60 22.30
N LYS A 41 -0.10 21.53 22.68
CA LYS A 41 -0.56 21.85 24.05
C LYS A 41 -0.30 20.68 25.01
N LYS A 42 0.96 20.45 25.36
CA LYS A 42 1.41 19.28 26.15
C LYS A 42 0.62 19.07 27.46
N GLN A 43 0.22 20.15 28.14
CA GLN A 43 -0.51 20.09 29.42
C GLN A 43 -1.90 19.41 29.36
N VAL A 44 -2.47 19.18 28.17
CA VAL A 44 -3.80 18.56 28.02
C VAL A 44 -3.76 17.03 28.05
N MET A 45 -2.56 16.45 27.95
CA MET A 45 -2.31 15.01 27.95
C MET A 45 -1.32 14.67 29.06
N SER A 46 -1.69 13.73 29.93
CA SER A 46 -0.75 13.13 30.88
C SER A 46 0.04 12.02 30.19
N GLN A 47 1.25 11.76 30.66
CA GLN A 47 2.11 10.68 30.17
C GLN A 47 1.36 9.33 30.12
N GLU A 48 0.59 9.00 31.15
CA GLU A 48 -0.25 7.78 31.18
C GLU A 48 -1.22 7.70 29.99
N ARG A 49 -1.81 8.82 29.56
CA ARG A 49 -2.73 8.83 28.41
C ARG A 49 -1.97 8.76 27.08
N GLU A 50 -0.77 9.32 27.01
CA GLU A 50 0.11 9.16 25.86
C GLU A 50 0.52 7.69 25.70
N GLU A 51 0.93 7.05 26.79
CA GLU A 51 1.25 5.62 26.82
C GLU A 51 0.06 4.76 26.41
N ARG A 52 -1.15 5.04 26.91
CA ARG A 52 -2.38 4.31 26.48
C ARG A 52 -2.66 4.46 24.98
N LEU A 53 -2.42 5.64 24.39
CA LEU A 53 -2.58 5.83 22.94
C LEU A 53 -1.59 4.95 22.17
N LEU A 54 -0.33 4.90 22.60
CA LEU A 54 0.71 4.12 21.95
C LEU A 54 0.52 2.60 22.16
N GLN A 55 0.01 2.19 23.32
CA GLN A 55 -0.32 0.80 23.64
C GLN A 55 -1.36 0.20 22.68
N ASN A 56 -2.31 1.00 22.20
CA ASN A 56 -3.27 0.55 21.18
C ASN A 56 -2.62 0.18 19.86
N PHE A 57 -1.44 0.71 19.59
CA PHE A 57 -0.62 0.36 18.43
C PHE A 57 0.45 -0.68 18.76
N GLY A 58 0.34 -1.35 19.91
CA GLY A 58 1.28 -2.38 20.34
C GLY A 58 2.60 -1.86 20.90
N VAL A 59 2.75 -0.55 21.10
CA VAL A 59 3.94 0.03 21.73
C VAL A 59 3.80 -0.06 23.25
N ILE A 60 4.61 -0.90 23.88
CA ILE A 60 4.61 -1.15 25.33
C ILE A 60 6.01 -0.85 25.85
N ASN A 61 6.13 0.01 26.87
CA ASN A 61 7.41 0.42 27.44
C ASN A 61 8.42 0.98 26.39
N GLY A 62 7.92 1.63 25.34
CA GLY A 62 8.75 2.24 24.30
C GLY A 62 9.22 1.28 23.19
N THR A 63 8.77 0.02 23.19
CA THR A 63 9.09 -0.96 22.14
C THR A 63 7.82 -1.59 21.58
N LEU A 64 7.87 -2.14 20.37
CA LEU A 64 6.76 -2.91 19.82
C LEU A 64 6.67 -4.28 20.50
N SER A 65 5.46 -4.68 20.88
CA SER A 65 5.19 -6.03 21.38
C SER A 65 5.41 -7.08 20.28
N LYS A 66 6.15 -8.14 20.63
CA LYS A 66 6.38 -9.32 19.77
C LYS A 66 5.16 -10.23 19.62
N ASP A 67 4.19 -10.09 20.53
CA ASP A 67 2.98 -10.92 20.53
C ASP A 67 1.95 -10.44 19.48
N ILE A 68 2.26 -9.35 18.78
CA ILE A 68 1.40 -8.73 17.76
C ILE A 68 2.06 -8.87 16.40
N VAL A 69 1.30 -9.36 15.43
CA VAL A 69 1.65 -9.23 14.01
C VAL A 69 1.07 -7.92 13.51
N TYR A 70 1.95 -6.99 13.15
CA TYR A 70 1.54 -5.66 12.71
C TYR A 70 1.07 -5.70 11.26
N ARG A 71 0.05 -4.91 10.94
CA ARG A 71 -0.52 -4.78 9.60
C ARG A 71 -0.48 -3.34 9.18
N TRP A 72 0.54 -2.98 8.44
CA TRP A 72 0.79 -1.60 8.08
C TRP A 72 0.48 -1.34 6.61
N ARG A 73 -0.19 -0.21 6.39
CA ARG A 73 -0.49 0.36 5.09
C ARG A 73 0.49 1.51 4.90
N VAL A 74 1.37 1.34 3.94
CA VAL A 74 2.35 2.36 3.56
C VAL A 74 1.79 3.09 2.34
N GLU A 75 1.82 4.42 2.36
CA GLU A 75 1.49 5.22 1.18
C GLU A 75 2.67 5.17 0.18
N SER A 76 2.71 6.06 -0.80
CA SER A 76 3.86 6.12 -1.72
C SER A 76 5.17 6.52 -1.03
N ASP A 77 5.07 7.21 0.11
CA ASP A 77 6.21 7.59 0.94
C ASP A 77 6.43 6.61 2.10
N THR A 78 7.68 6.16 2.25
CA THR A 78 8.13 5.26 3.32
C THR A 78 8.62 6.02 4.56
N ALA A 79 8.54 7.35 4.60
CA ALA A 79 9.03 8.17 5.71
C ALA A 79 8.45 7.73 7.06
N CYS A 80 7.12 7.63 7.19
CA CYS A 80 6.48 7.21 8.46
C CYS A 80 6.94 5.81 8.89
N PHE A 81 7.06 4.88 7.93
CA PHE A 81 7.51 3.50 8.17
C PHE A 81 8.94 3.48 8.73
N LYS A 82 9.86 4.18 8.06
CA LYS A 82 11.27 4.30 8.50
C LYS A 82 11.37 4.95 9.87
N LEU A 83 10.60 6.01 10.07
CA LEU A 83 10.68 6.84 11.25
C LEU A 83 10.27 6.02 12.49
N VAL A 84 9.15 5.30 12.42
CA VAL A 84 8.68 4.41 13.50
C VAL A 84 9.71 3.33 13.81
N LEU A 85 10.23 2.64 12.79
CA LEU A 85 11.16 1.53 13.01
C LEU A 85 12.52 2.01 13.56
N ASN A 86 13.10 3.07 12.99
CA ASN A 86 14.34 3.66 13.49
C ASN A 86 14.23 4.22 14.91
N HIS A 87 13.01 4.55 15.36
CA HIS A 87 12.80 5.02 16.72
C HIS A 87 12.62 3.87 17.72
N LEU A 88 11.89 2.83 17.35
CA LEU A 88 11.49 1.74 18.26
C LEU A 88 12.47 0.57 18.31
N PHE A 89 13.43 0.52 17.38
CA PHE A 89 14.42 -0.55 17.30
C PHE A 89 15.84 0.00 17.27
N ASN A 90 16.76 -0.83 17.74
CA ASN A 90 18.18 -0.57 17.57
C ASN A 90 18.58 -0.78 16.10
N PRO A 91 19.53 0.01 15.58
CA PRO A 91 20.05 -0.18 14.22
C PRO A 91 20.52 -1.61 13.96
N ASP A 92 21.19 -2.25 14.94
CA ASP A 92 21.70 -3.61 14.82
C ASP A 92 20.61 -4.68 14.61
N ASP A 93 19.40 -4.44 15.12
CA ASP A 93 18.26 -5.35 14.95
C ASP A 93 17.60 -5.12 13.59
N LEU A 94 17.49 -3.86 13.18
CA LEU A 94 16.96 -3.48 11.86
C LEU A 94 17.86 -3.95 10.72
N ASP A 95 19.18 -3.93 10.89
CA ASP A 95 20.12 -4.42 9.89
C ASP A 95 20.02 -5.93 9.65
N LYS A 96 19.55 -6.67 10.65
CA LYS A 96 19.28 -8.11 10.56
C LYS A 96 17.86 -8.42 10.09
N ALA A 97 17.01 -7.41 9.91
CA ALA A 97 15.64 -7.62 9.48
C ALA A 97 15.60 -8.22 8.07
N ILE A 98 14.68 -9.16 7.83
CA ILE A 98 14.50 -9.83 6.54
C ILE A 98 13.20 -9.34 5.91
N ILE A 99 13.29 -8.87 4.67
CA ILE A 99 12.16 -8.37 3.89
C ILE A 99 11.73 -9.42 2.88
N TYR A 100 10.64 -10.11 3.15
CA TYR A 100 10.06 -11.08 2.22
C TYR A 100 9.14 -10.38 1.22
N PHE A 101 9.19 -10.82 -0.04
CA PHE A 101 8.32 -10.34 -1.11
C PHE A 101 7.20 -11.34 -1.31
N VAL A 102 5.98 -10.98 -0.95
CA VAL A 102 4.84 -11.89 -0.99
C VAL A 102 4.04 -11.65 -2.26
N ASP A 103 3.95 -12.69 -3.09
CA ASP A 103 3.04 -12.76 -4.22
C ASP A 103 1.83 -13.57 -3.84
N VAL A 104 0.67 -12.95 -4.03
CA VAL A 104 -0.64 -13.53 -3.83
C VAL A 104 -1.26 -13.74 -5.22
N GLU A 105 -2.16 -14.72 -5.36
CA GLU A 105 -2.79 -15.00 -6.66
C GLU A 105 -3.48 -13.73 -7.17
N ASN A 106 -3.65 -13.61 -8.49
CA ASN A 106 -4.15 -12.38 -9.15
C ASN A 106 -3.19 -11.17 -9.09
N SER A 107 -1.87 -11.40 -9.05
CA SER A 107 -0.82 -10.37 -9.17
C SER A 107 -0.86 -9.30 -8.06
N LYS A 108 -1.36 -9.68 -6.88
CA LYS A 108 -1.26 -8.81 -5.70
C LYS A 108 0.10 -9.02 -5.04
N HIS A 109 0.77 -7.92 -4.75
CA HIS A 109 2.12 -7.94 -4.22
C HIS A 109 2.21 -7.22 -2.89
N TYR A 110 2.83 -7.88 -1.92
CA TYR A 110 2.94 -7.41 -0.54
C TYR A 110 4.34 -7.65 0.00
N ASN A 111 4.61 -7.11 1.19
CA ASN A 111 5.85 -7.38 1.90
C ASN A 111 5.56 -7.93 3.29
N VAL A 112 6.42 -8.84 3.75
CA VAL A 112 6.46 -9.26 5.15
C VAL A 112 7.84 -8.93 5.68
N LEU A 113 7.92 -8.06 6.67
CA LEU A 113 9.15 -7.76 7.39
C LEU A 113 9.23 -8.64 8.62
N ARG A 114 10.34 -9.38 8.76
CA ARG A 114 10.72 -10.08 9.99
C ARG A 114 11.88 -9.32 10.63
N ILE A 115 11.66 -8.77 11.82
CA ILE A 115 12.71 -8.10 12.60
C ILE A 115 13.12 -9.04 13.72
N PRO A 116 14.35 -9.57 13.72
CA PRO A 116 14.83 -10.36 14.83
C PRO A 116 15.01 -9.45 16.05
N PHE A 117 14.50 -9.91 17.19
CA PHE A 117 14.55 -9.19 18.45
C PHE A 117 15.07 -10.13 19.55
N THR A 118 15.66 -9.57 20.61
CA THR A 118 16.34 -10.34 21.67
C THR A 118 15.47 -11.43 22.31
N GLU A 119 14.15 -11.26 22.28
CA GLU A 119 13.19 -12.19 22.87
C GLU A 119 12.26 -12.88 21.86
N GLY A 120 12.56 -12.84 20.57
CA GLY A 120 11.77 -13.44 19.49
C GLY A 120 11.75 -12.60 18.22
N ASP A 121 11.11 -13.09 17.17
CA ASP A 121 10.94 -12.32 15.94
C ASP A 121 9.66 -11.48 15.99
N LEU A 122 9.73 -10.24 15.50
CA LEU A 122 8.57 -9.39 15.26
C LEU A 122 8.23 -9.38 13.78
N PHE A 123 6.94 -9.42 13.47
CA PHE A 123 6.46 -9.47 12.09
C PHE A 123 5.57 -8.28 11.75
N VAL A 124 5.83 -7.71 10.58
CA VAL A 124 5.03 -6.63 9.99
C VAL A 124 4.61 -7.04 8.59
N LEU A 125 3.31 -7.24 8.40
CA LEU A 125 2.67 -7.34 7.09
C LEU A 125 2.54 -5.92 6.53
N VAL A 126 3.01 -5.70 5.31
CA VAL A 126 3.02 -4.39 4.67
C VAL A 126 2.30 -4.44 3.34
N ILE A 127 1.33 -3.52 3.17
CA ILE A 127 0.66 -3.27 1.89
C ILE A 127 0.89 -1.83 1.45
N PHE A 128 0.93 -1.58 0.15
CA PHE A 128 0.97 -0.23 -0.40
C PHE A 128 -0.44 0.23 -0.77
N ASN A 129 -0.88 1.37 -0.23
CA ASN A 129 -2.24 1.90 -0.46
C ASN A 129 -2.36 2.70 -1.78
N SER A 130 -1.54 2.37 -2.77
CA SER A 130 -1.47 3.07 -4.06
C SER A 130 -2.17 2.24 -5.12
N GLN A 131 -3.18 2.79 -5.79
CA GLN A 131 -3.77 2.18 -6.99
C GLN A 131 -2.73 1.94 -8.09
N GLN A 132 -1.57 2.61 -8.01
CA GLN A 132 -0.46 2.50 -8.94
C GLN A 132 0.72 1.69 -8.38
N ASN A 133 0.62 1.12 -7.16
CA ASN A 133 1.71 0.44 -6.46
C ASN A 133 3.03 1.22 -6.40
N THR A 134 2.97 2.55 -6.50
CA THR A 134 4.12 3.47 -6.46
C THR A 134 4.79 3.42 -5.09
N GLY A 135 5.67 2.44 -4.88
CA GLY A 135 6.26 2.17 -3.57
C GLY A 135 6.66 0.71 -3.40
N TYR A 136 5.93 -0.22 -4.02
CA TYR A 136 6.31 -1.63 -4.12
C TYR A 136 7.49 -1.83 -5.10
N PRO A 137 8.35 -2.83 -4.90
CA PRO A 137 8.55 -3.58 -3.65
C PRO A 137 9.18 -2.71 -2.56
N LEU A 138 8.84 -2.96 -1.29
CA LEU A 138 9.60 -2.41 -0.18
C LEU A 138 10.94 -3.15 -0.15
N THR A 139 12.02 -2.49 -0.57
CA THR A 139 13.37 -3.08 -0.57
C THR A 139 14.25 -2.42 0.48
N LYS A 140 15.35 -3.08 0.82
CA LYS A 140 16.43 -2.54 1.65
C LYS A 140 16.85 -1.14 1.19
N GLU A 141 17.01 -0.93 -0.11
CA GLU A 141 17.47 0.34 -0.68
C GLU A 141 16.43 1.45 -0.43
N LYS A 142 15.14 1.11 -0.46
CA LYS A 142 14.07 2.06 -0.17
C LYS A 142 13.99 2.38 1.31
N ILE A 143 14.13 1.41 2.22
CA ILE A 143 13.96 1.63 3.67
C ILE A 143 15.24 2.03 4.39
N GLY A 144 16.40 1.69 3.84
CA GLY A 144 17.73 2.01 4.36
C GLY A 144 18.33 0.99 5.32
N PHE A 145 17.66 -0.13 5.60
CA PHE A 145 18.10 -1.17 6.53
C PHE A 145 17.58 -2.56 6.13
N GLY A 146 18.12 -3.60 6.77
CA GLY A 146 17.70 -4.99 6.59
C GLY A 146 18.33 -5.67 5.37
N ILE A 147 17.74 -6.82 5.01
CA ILE A 147 18.18 -7.72 3.96
C ILE A 147 16.96 -8.09 3.10
N ASN A 148 17.10 -7.95 1.77
CA ASN A 148 16.10 -8.43 0.83
C ASN A 148 16.06 -9.97 0.89
N GLY A 149 14.95 -10.51 1.37
CA GLY A 149 14.71 -11.94 1.50
C GLY A 149 14.17 -12.57 0.22
N GLN A 150 13.76 -13.84 0.33
CA GLN A 150 13.19 -14.57 -0.79
C GLN A 150 11.73 -14.18 -1.08
N LYS A 151 11.29 -14.51 -2.29
CA LYS A 151 9.91 -14.39 -2.71
C LYS A 151 9.05 -15.51 -2.12
N LEU A 152 7.87 -15.17 -1.62
CA LEU A 152 6.89 -16.09 -1.04
C LEU A 152 5.64 -16.10 -1.90
N ASN A 153 5.28 -17.28 -2.41
CA ASN A 153 3.96 -17.45 -3.04
C ASN A 153 2.97 -17.86 -1.96
N VAL A 154 1.97 -17.02 -1.68
CA VAL A 154 0.97 -17.25 -0.64
C VAL A 154 -0.41 -17.26 -1.29
N PRO A 155 -1.20 -18.35 -1.16
CA PRO A 155 -2.55 -18.38 -1.71
C PRO A 155 -3.45 -17.28 -1.11
N ASP A 156 -4.40 -16.75 -1.89
CA ASP A 156 -5.30 -15.65 -1.49
C ASP A 156 -5.97 -15.92 -0.14
N TRP A 157 -6.54 -17.11 0.04
CA TRP A 157 -7.21 -17.49 1.29
C TRP A 157 -6.29 -17.45 2.52
N GLN A 158 -5.00 -17.73 2.35
CA GLN A 158 -4.02 -17.72 3.43
C GLN A 158 -3.58 -16.29 3.75
N TRP A 159 -3.46 -15.44 2.72
CA TRP A 159 -3.19 -14.03 2.90
C TRP A 159 -4.35 -13.30 3.58
N ASP A 160 -5.59 -13.53 3.12
CA ASP A 160 -6.80 -12.95 3.72
C ASP A 160 -6.92 -13.35 5.19
N LYS A 161 -6.61 -14.60 5.52
CA LYS A 161 -6.54 -15.06 6.92
C LYS A 161 -5.49 -14.29 7.74
N TRP A 162 -4.36 -13.93 7.16
CA TRP A 162 -3.33 -13.15 7.85
C TRP A 162 -3.71 -11.67 7.97
N TRP A 163 -4.29 -11.10 6.92
CA TRP A 163 -4.56 -9.67 6.82
C TRP A 163 -5.88 -9.27 7.48
N ASP A 164 -6.97 -10.00 7.23
CA ASP A 164 -8.32 -9.63 7.64
C ASP A 164 -8.77 -10.25 8.98
N SER A 165 -8.02 -11.21 9.52
CA SER A 165 -8.37 -11.80 10.83
C SER A 165 -8.37 -10.73 11.94
N GLU A 166 -9.43 -10.60 12.72
CA GLU A 166 -9.49 -9.64 13.83
C GLU A 166 -8.37 -9.88 14.87
N LYS A 167 -7.95 -11.13 15.06
CA LYS A 167 -6.88 -11.52 15.98
C LYS A 167 -5.97 -12.53 15.30
N LEU A 168 -4.81 -12.07 14.87
CA LEU A 168 -3.75 -12.94 14.40
C LEU A 168 -2.75 -13.18 15.53
N ASP A 169 -2.74 -14.40 16.02
CA ASP A 169 -1.76 -14.85 17.01
C ASP A 169 -0.37 -14.92 16.36
N ALA A 170 0.61 -14.22 16.93
CA ALA A 170 1.95 -14.15 16.38
C ALA A 170 2.61 -15.53 16.29
N LYS A 171 2.46 -16.40 17.30
CA LYS A 171 3.08 -17.74 17.28
C LYS A 171 2.49 -18.60 16.18
N LYS A 172 1.17 -18.56 16.01
CA LYS A 172 0.47 -19.26 14.93
C LYS A 172 0.90 -18.74 13.57
N PHE A 173 1.00 -17.42 13.41
CA PHE A 173 1.52 -16.81 12.20
C PHE A 173 2.95 -17.27 11.89
N CYS A 174 3.86 -17.24 12.87
CA CYS A 174 5.24 -17.70 12.70
C CYS A 174 5.30 -19.15 12.22
N LEU A 175 4.53 -20.05 12.85
CA LEU A 175 4.47 -21.46 12.46
C LEU A 175 3.97 -21.62 11.02
N GLU A 176 2.91 -20.89 10.63
CA GLU A 176 2.36 -20.93 9.29
C GLU A 176 3.33 -20.35 8.25
N ALA A 177 3.97 -19.22 8.54
CA ALA A 177 4.97 -18.59 7.69
C ALA A 177 6.22 -19.47 7.53
N ASP A 178 6.74 -20.06 8.62
CA ASP A 178 7.87 -20.98 8.59
C ASP A 178 7.56 -22.25 7.79
N MET A 179 6.35 -22.79 7.89
CA MET A 179 5.94 -23.92 7.08
C MET A 179 5.90 -23.58 5.59
N LEU A 180 5.46 -22.37 5.22
CA LEU A 180 5.48 -21.90 3.83
C LEU A 180 6.91 -21.69 3.34
N LEU A 181 7.75 -21.06 4.15
CA LEU A 181 9.17 -20.86 3.87
C LEU A 181 9.90 -22.19 3.64
N LYS A 182 9.66 -23.20 4.50
CA LYS A 182 10.25 -24.53 4.37
C LYS A 182 9.75 -25.28 3.15
N LYS A 183 8.45 -25.20 2.84
CA LYS A 183 7.86 -25.82 1.63
C LYS A 183 8.44 -25.24 0.34
N GLN A 184 8.79 -23.96 0.35
CA GLN A 184 9.38 -23.27 -0.79
C GLN A 184 10.91 -23.40 -0.83
N GLY A 185 11.53 -23.75 0.30
CA GLY A 185 12.96 -23.99 0.45
C GLY A 185 13.50 -25.29 -0.17
N ASP A 186 12.67 -26.09 -0.84
CA ASP A 186 13.10 -27.23 -1.68
C ASP A 186 13.29 -26.86 -3.16
N VAL A 187 13.07 -25.58 -3.50
CA VAL A 187 13.36 -25.05 -4.85
C VAL A 187 14.56 -24.11 -4.76
N ASN A 188 15.75 -24.70 -4.91
CA ASN A 188 16.94 -23.98 -5.35
C ASN A 188 16.63 -23.27 -6.68
N GLN A 189 16.23 -22.00 -6.62
CA GLN A 189 16.38 -21.05 -7.72
C GLN A 189 16.91 -19.72 -7.18
N LEU A 190 18.24 -19.71 -7.01
CA LEU A 190 19.18 -18.70 -7.51
C LEU A 190 18.63 -17.28 -7.68
N TRP A 191 18.97 -16.41 -6.73
CA TRP A 191 19.26 -15.00 -7.04
C TRP A 191 20.59 -14.63 -6.39
N ALA A 192 21.66 -15.14 -6.99
CA ALA A 192 22.94 -14.44 -6.99
C ALA A 192 23.01 -13.75 -8.35
N THR A 193 22.58 -12.48 -8.43
CA THR A 193 23.22 -11.46 -9.27
C THR A 193 22.52 -10.14 -9.00
N ASP A 194 23.36 -9.15 -8.72
CA ASP A 194 23.03 -7.73 -8.75
C ASP A 194 22.13 -7.36 -9.94
N GLN A 195 21.21 -6.43 -9.70
CA GLN A 195 20.29 -5.77 -10.64
C GLN A 195 20.45 -6.12 -12.15
N PRO A 196 19.38 -6.57 -12.81
CA PRO A 196 18.58 -5.61 -13.58
C PRO A 196 17.09 -6.00 -13.72
N MET A 197 16.40 -6.37 -12.63
CA MET A 197 14.93 -6.46 -12.72
C MET A 197 14.29 -5.06 -12.85
N ASP A 198 14.96 -4.04 -12.31
CA ASP A 198 14.56 -2.63 -12.44
C ASP A 198 14.74 -2.12 -13.89
N ILE A 199 15.76 -2.58 -14.61
CA ILE A 199 15.96 -2.21 -16.04
C ILE A 199 14.95 -2.92 -16.92
N LYS A 200 14.65 -4.21 -16.69
CA LYS A 200 13.62 -4.92 -17.47
C LYS A 200 12.22 -4.34 -17.25
N MET A 201 11.85 -4.03 -16.00
CA MET A 201 10.58 -3.38 -15.71
C MET A 201 10.54 -1.95 -16.25
N ARG A 202 11.63 -1.18 -16.10
CA ARG A 202 11.74 0.16 -16.69
C ARG A 202 11.67 0.14 -18.21
N LEU A 203 12.32 -0.81 -18.88
CA LEU A 203 12.23 -0.99 -20.34
C LEU A 203 10.82 -1.38 -20.76
N LEU A 204 10.16 -2.28 -20.02
CA LEU A 204 8.77 -2.65 -20.28
C LEU A 204 7.82 -1.44 -20.10
N TYR A 205 8.04 -0.63 -19.07
CA TYR A 205 7.29 0.60 -18.85
C TYR A 205 7.59 1.68 -19.90
N GLU A 206 8.85 1.84 -20.31
CA GLU A 206 9.25 2.76 -21.38
C GLU A 206 8.65 2.31 -22.72
N GLU A 207 8.62 1.00 -23.01
CA GLU A 207 7.94 0.44 -24.18
C GLU A 207 6.43 0.66 -24.13
N GLN A 208 5.77 0.42 -23.00
CA GLN A 208 4.35 0.71 -22.82
C GLN A 208 4.03 2.21 -22.95
N ILE A 209 4.90 3.08 -22.42
CA ILE A 209 4.76 4.53 -22.56
C ILE A 209 4.93 4.94 -24.02
N ILE A 210 5.92 4.39 -24.73
CA ILE A 210 6.15 4.65 -26.16
C ILE A 210 4.96 4.15 -26.98
N GLU A 211 4.47 2.93 -26.73
CA GLU A 211 3.32 2.35 -27.41
C GLU A 211 2.06 3.20 -27.16
N LYS A 212 1.77 3.57 -25.91
CA LYS A 212 0.63 4.44 -25.56
C LYS A 212 0.78 5.86 -26.09
N THR A 213 2.00 6.36 -26.24
CA THR A 213 2.27 7.68 -26.84
C THR A 213 2.09 7.62 -28.35
N ALA A 214 2.53 6.55 -29.00
CA ALA A 214 2.34 6.30 -30.42
C ALA A 214 0.87 6.07 -30.76
N GLU A 215 0.15 5.30 -29.93
CA GLU A 215 -1.30 5.09 -30.03
C GLU A 215 -2.05 6.43 -29.87
N ASN A 216 -1.68 7.25 -28.88
CA ASN A 216 -2.26 8.60 -28.72
C ASN A 216 -1.92 9.52 -29.91
N ALA A 217 -0.72 9.44 -30.47
CA ALA A 217 -0.34 10.22 -31.64
C ALA A 217 -1.13 9.78 -32.88
N GLY A 218 -1.31 8.46 -33.06
CA GLY A 218 -2.11 7.86 -34.12
C GLY A 218 -3.59 8.22 -34.00
N LEU A 219 -4.17 8.13 -32.80
CA LEU A 219 -5.53 8.57 -32.52
C LEU A 219 -5.70 10.07 -32.78
N ARG A 220 -4.75 10.90 -32.36
CA ARG A 220 -4.75 12.35 -32.67
C ARG A 220 -4.63 12.62 -34.17
N ALA A 221 -3.87 11.82 -34.90
CA ALA A 221 -3.74 11.93 -36.35
C ALA A 221 -5.03 11.50 -37.07
N LEU A 222 -5.66 10.41 -36.64
CA LEU A 222 -6.98 9.97 -37.12
C LEU A 222 -8.05 11.02 -36.83
N ILE A 223 -8.09 11.57 -35.62
CA ILE A 223 -9.02 12.67 -35.28
C ILE A 223 -8.77 13.88 -36.17
N ARG A 224 -7.52 14.27 -36.41
CA ARG A 224 -7.20 15.39 -37.33
C ARG A 224 -7.57 15.08 -38.78
N ALA A 225 -7.35 13.87 -39.25
CA ALA A 225 -7.72 13.43 -40.59
C ALA A 225 -9.25 13.44 -40.76
N LEU A 226 -9.98 12.87 -39.81
CA LEU A 226 -11.45 12.92 -39.78
C LEU A 226 -11.97 14.35 -39.69
N LEU A 227 -11.39 15.20 -38.84
CA LEU A 227 -11.76 16.62 -38.77
C LEU A 227 -11.47 17.37 -40.08
N ASN A 228 -10.38 17.03 -40.77
CA ASN A 228 -10.05 17.63 -42.06
C ASN A 228 -10.95 17.12 -43.17
N GLU A 229 -11.29 15.83 -43.20
CA GLU A 229 -12.28 15.26 -44.11
C GLU A 229 -13.67 15.85 -43.87
N MET A 230 -14.10 15.98 -42.61
CA MET A 230 -15.36 16.64 -42.26
C MET A 230 -15.40 18.11 -42.71
N ARG A 231 -14.28 18.84 -42.60
CA ARG A 231 -14.17 20.22 -43.09
C ARG A 231 -14.13 20.30 -44.62
N ALA A 232 -13.43 19.38 -45.28
CA ALA A 232 -13.27 19.32 -46.73
C ALA A 232 -14.56 18.88 -47.44
N ALA A 233 -15.31 17.97 -46.84
CA ALA A 233 -16.58 17.46 -47.37
C ALA A 233 -17.71 18.51 -47.37
N LYS A 234 -17.46 19.74 -46.87
CA LYS A 234 -18.44 20.84 -46.77
C LYS A 234 -19.80 20.32 -46.34
N PHE A 235 -19.83 19.44 -45.33
CA PHE A 235 -21.09 19.08 -44.72
C PHE A 235 -21.71 20.38 -44.24
N LYS A 236 -22.89 20.72 -44.78
CA LYS A 236 -23.78 21.68 -44.14
C LYS A 236 -24.29 21.00 -42.87
N SER A 237 -23.41 20.75 -41.91
CA SER A 237 -23.83 20.30 -40.60
C SER A 237 -24.49 21.52 -39.98
N LYS A 238 -25.82 21.50 -39.93
CA LYS A 238 -26.50 22.25 -38.89
C LYS A 238 -25.88 21.73 -37.59
N LEU A 239 -25.11 22.57 -36.89
CA LEU A 239 -24.66 22.20 -35.55
C LEU A 239 -25.93 21.81 -34.80
N LEU A 240 -25.96 20.58 -34.28
CA LEU A 240 -27.09 20.11 -33.49
C LEU A 240 -27.36 21.19 -32.44
N ASP A 241 -28.60 21.66 -32.38
CA ASP A 241 -28.94 22.61 -31.35
C ASP A 241 -28.79 21.94 -29.97
N LYS A 242 -28.92 22.73 -28.90
CA LYS A 242 -28.69 22.21 -27.56
C LYS A 242 -29.62 21.03 -27.24
N GLU A 243 -30.85 21.07 -27.74
CA GLU A 243 -31.86 20.06 -27.46
C GLU A 243 -31.55 18.76 -28.21
N GLU A 244 -31.16 18.86 -29.48
CA GLU A 244 -30.72 17.71 -30.29
C GLU A 244 -29.44 17.05 -29.73
N ARG A 245 -28.51 17.86 -29.19
CA ARG A 245 -27.30 17.34 -28.52
C ARG A 245 -27.63 16.62 -27.22
N ASP A 246 -28.50 17.19 -26.40
CA ASP A 246 -28.87 16.62 -25.11
C ASP A 246 -29.63 15.29 -25.30
N ILE A 247 -30.46 15.18 -26.34
CA ILE A 247 -31.12 13.91 -26.72
C ILE A 247 -30.08 12.87 -27.15
N THR A 248 -29.15 13.24 -28.03
CA THR A 248 -28.10 12.32 -28.50
C THR A 248 -27.21 11.83 -27.35
N PHE A 249 -26.86 12.74 -26.42
CA PHE A 249 -26.09 12.38 -25.23
C PHE A 249 -26.86 11.46 -24.30
N LYS A 250 -28.16 11.72 -24.10
CA LYS A 250 -29.03 10.90 -23.28
C LYS A 250 -29.20 9.50 -23.87
N ASP A 251 -29.32 9.38 -25.18
CA ASP A 251 -29.43 8.10 -25.87
C ASP A 251 -28.13 7.28 -25.77
N PHE A 252 -26.98 7.93 -25.96
CA PHE A 252 -25.68 7.31 -25.74
C PHE A 252 -25.49 6.86 -24.27
N TYR A 253 -25.83 7.72 -23.32
CA TYR A 253 -25.73 7.42 -21.90
C TYR A 253 -26.64 6.25 -21.48
N ASN A 254 -27.86 6.21 -22.00
CA ASN A 254 -28.79 5.10 -21.77
C ASN A 254 -28.31 3.78 -22.41
N HIS A 255 -27.68 3.85 -23.58
CA HIS A 255 -27.08 2.69 -24.22
C HIS A 255 -25.93 2.11 -23.39
N GLU A 256 -25.03 2.95 -22.88
CA GLU A 256 -23.91 2.50 -22.04
C GLU A 256 -24.38 2.00 -20.67
N LEU A 257 -25.40 2.63 -20.08
CA LEU A 257 -26.03 2.10 -18.86
C LEU A 257 -26.70 0.74 -19.08
N LYS A 258 -27.29 0.51 -20.26
CA LYS A 258 -27.89 -0.79 -20.60
C LYS A 258 -26.83 -1.87 -20.76
N LYS A 259 -25.68 -1.56 -21.36
CA LYS A 259 -24.53 -2.48 -21.40
C LYS A 259 -24.06 -2.86 -20.00
N LEU A 260 -23.93 -1.88 -19.11
CA LEU A 260 -23.46 -2.12 -17.74
C LEU A 260 -24.45 -2.99 -16.95
N ARG A 261 -25.76 -2.77 -17.10
CA ARG A 261 -26.79 -3.62 -16.47
C ARG A 261 -26.78 -5.04 -17.00
N ASN A 262 -26.61 -5.23 -18.30
CA ASN A 262 -26.51 -6.56 -18.88
C ASN A 262 -25.24 -7.30 -18.43
N MET A 263 -24.17 -6.59 -18.05
CA MET A 263 -22.97 -7.20 -17.46
C MET A 263 -23.15 -7.61 -15.99
N GLU A 264 -24.13 -7.04 -15.28
CA GLU A 264 -24.47 -7.43 -13.90
C GLU A 264 -25.43 -8.64 -13.84
N GLU A 265 -26.13 -8.97 -14.94
CA GLU A 265 -27.02 -10.15 -15.02
C GLU A 265 -26.29 -11.44 -15.45
N ASP A 266 -25.05 -11.32 -15.94
CA ASP A 266 -24.18 -12.45 -16.33
C ASP A 266 -23.19 -12.87 -15.20
N ILE A 267 -23.44 -12.44 -13.95
CA ILE A 267 -22.72 -12.84 -12.72
C ILE A 267 -23.70 -13.53 -11.76
#